data_AF-A0A6A7C3E7-F1
#
_entry.id   AF-A0A6A7C3E7-F1
#
_cell.length_a   1.000
_cell.length_b   1.000
_cell.length_c   1.000
_cell.angle_alpha   90.00
_cell.angle_beta   90.00
_cell.angle_gamma   90.00
#
_symmetry.space_group_name_H-M   'P 1'
#
loop_
_entity.id
_entity.type
_entity.pdbx_description
1 polymer ?
#
loop_
_entity_poly.entity_id
_entity_poly.type
_entity_poly.pdbx_seq_one_letter_code
_entity_poly.pdbx_strand_id
1 'polypeptide(L)'
;PPPPPLPKTPFPEMSARPKKKPRTHLSDQATQLEALFANPDQDLSLPDKSQPQVRPPPEIVTNARGSSAGAGSGEFHVYKASRRREFERLKVMEEE
;
A
#
# COMPACT_ATOMS: atom_id res chain seq x y z
N PRO A 1 36.35 53.18 -5.98
CA PRO A 1 37.18 52.10 -6.55
C PRO A 1 36.48 50.75 -6.36
N PRO A 2 36.32 49.90 -7.39
CA PRO A 2 35.73 48.58 -7.21
C PRO A 2 36.75 47.59 -6.59
N PRO A 3 36.30 46.58 -5.82
CA PRO A 3 37.17 45.62 -5.16
C PRO A 3 37.83 44.63 -6.16
N PRO A 4 38.98 44.03 -5.82
CA PRO A 4 39.70 43.11 -6.71
C PRO A 4 38.95 41.78 -6.90
N PRO A 5 39.10 41.12 -8.06
CA PRO A 5 38.44 39.83 -8.33
C PRO A 5 39.06 38.70 -7.50
N LEU A 6 38.22 37.80 -7.00
CA LEU A 6 38.62 36.64 -6.20
C LEU A 6 39.37 35.57 -7.03
N PRO A 7 40.29 34.80 -6.41
CA PRO A 7 41.03 33.73 -7.10
C PRO A 7 40.10 32.56 -7.43
N LYS A 8 40.20 32.05 -8.68
CA LYS A 8 39.49 30.85 -9.12
C LYS A 8 40.19 29.61 -8.58
N THR A 9 39.65 28.98 -7.55
CA THR A 9 40.10 27.66 -7.10
C THR A 9 39.75 26.61 -8.17
N PRO A 10 40.64 25.64 -8.48
CA PRO A 10 40.27 24.51 -9.33
C PRO A 10 39.22 23.68 -8.58
N PHE A 11 38.00 23.60 -9.12
CA PHE A 11 36.97 22.72 -8.59
C PHE A 11 37.45 21.27 -8.68
N PRO A 12 37.28 20.45 -7.63
CA PRO A 12 37.60 19.03 -7.72
C PRO A 12 36.71 18.39 -8.80
N GLU A 13 37.33 17.74 -9.78
CA GLU A 13 36.62 16.91 -10.76
C GLU A 13 35.78 15.89 -9.99
N MET A 14 34.47 16.11 -9.98
CA MET A 14 33.52 15.16 -9.41
C MET A 14 33.66 13.86 -10.22
N SER A 15 34.39 12.90 -9.65
CA SER A 15 34.55 11.55 -10.21
C SER A 15 33.17 11.04 -10.63
N ALA A 16 32.99 10.85 -11.93
CA ALA A 16 31.71 10.52 -12.52
C ALA A 16 31.12 9.29 -11.81
N ARG A 17 30.05 9.51 -11.02
CA ARG A 17 29.34 8.43 -10.36
C ARG A 17 28.88 7.45 -11.44
N PRO A 18 29.21 6.15 -11.36
CA PRO A 18 28.83 5.20 -12.39
C PRO A 18 27.30 5.23 -12.52
N LYS A 19 26.83 5.55 -13.73
CA LYS A 19 25.41 5.59 -14.05
C LYS A 19 24.88 4.16 -13.90
N LYS A 20 24.07 3.91 -12.87
CA LYS A 20 23.38 2.63 -12.68
C LYS A 20 22.51 2.39 -13.91
N LYS A 21 22.74 1.27 -14.60
CA LYS A 21 21.91 0.87 -15.74
C LYS A 21 20.45 0.74 -15.27
N PRO A 22 19.45 1.14 -16.08
CA PRO A 22 18.05 0.97 -15.73
C PRO A 22 17.77 -0.52 -15.55
N ARG A 23 17.19 -0.89 -14.40
CA ARG A 23 16.76 -2.26 -14.13
C ARG A 23 15.59 -2.58 -15.04
N THR A 24 15.71 -3.70 -15.76
CA THR A 24 14.61 -4.27 -16.55
C THR A 24 13.86 -5.27 -15.69
N HIS A 25 12.58 -5.49 -15.97
CA HIS A 25 11.79 -6.51 -15.26
C HIS A 25 12.46 -7.89 -15.28
N LEU A 26 13.10 -8.25 -16.40
CA LEU A 26 13.87 -9.49 -16.52
C LEU A 26 15.08 -9.53 -15.57
N SER A 27 15.78 -8.40 -15.40
CA SER A 27 16.90 -8.34 -14.47
C SER A 27 16.47 -8.52 -13.02
N ASP A 28 15.30 -7.99 -12.64
CA ASP A 28 14.78 -8.16 -11.28
C ASP A 28 14.33 -9.61 -11.03
N GLN A 29 13.66 -10.23 -12.00
CA GLN A 29 13.29 -11.65 -11.95
C GLN A 29 14.52 -12.55 -11.81
N ALA A 30 15.59 -12.30 -12.58
CA ALA A 30 16.83 -13.06 -12.49
C ALA A 30 17.44 -12.99 -11.08
N THR A 31 17.47 -11.81 -10.45
CA THR A 31 17.98 -11.66 -9.09
C THR A 31 17.13 -12.38 -8.04
N GLN A 32 15.80 -12.41 -8.24
CA GLN A 32 14.90 -13.16 -7.36
C GLN A 32 15.13 -14.67 -7.48
N LEU A 33 15.32 -15.19 -8.69
CA LEU A 33 15.63 -16.60 -8.92
C LEU A 33 16.98 -17.00 -8.32
N GLU A 34 18.01 -16.17 -8.48
CA GLU A 34 19.32 -16.41 -7.87
C GLU A 34 19.24 -16.49 -6.34
N ALA A 35 18.45 -15.61 -5.71
CA ALA A 35 18.22 -15.64 -4.27
C ALA A 35 17.46 -16.90 -3.81
N LEU A 36 16.48 -17.38 -4.60
CA LEU A 36 15.74 -18.61 -4.30
C LEU A 36 16.63 -19.86 -4.44
N PHE A 37 17.52 -19.90 -5.44
CA PHE A 37 18.44 -21.02 -5.63
C PHE A 37 19.57 -21.08 -4.60
N ALA A 38 19.86 -20.00 -3.88
CA ALA A 38 20.87 -19.99 -2.83
C ALA A 38 20.51 -20.93 -1.65
N ASN A 39 19.22 -21.12 -1.36
CA ASN A 39 18.72 -21.98 -0.28
C ASN A 39 17.53 -22.83 -0.77
N PRO A 40 17.76 -23.94 -1.48
CA PRO A 40 16.69 -24.74 -2.07
C PRO A 40 15.86 -25.53 -1.04
N ASP A 41 16.40 -25.80 0.14
CA ASP A 41 15.72 -26.56 1.21
C ASP A 41 14.76 -25.70 2.05
N GLN A 42 14.67 -24.39 1.76
CA GLN A 42 13.83 -23.48 2.52
C GLN A 42 12.35 -23.65 2.14
N ASP A 43 11.50 -23.89 3.14
CA ASP A 43 10.05 -23.93 2.95
C ASP A 43 9.53 -22.58 2.44
N LEU A 44 8.93 -22.58 1.25
CA LEU A 44 8.35 -21.40 0.63
C LEU A 44 6.90 -21.23 1.10
N SER A 45 6.66 -20.21 1.94
CA SER A 45 5.29 -19.78 2.25
C SER A 45 4.71 -19.05 1.05
N LEU A 46 3.97 -19.75 0.20
CA LEU A 46 3.14 -19.12 -0.81
C LEU A 46 2.02 -18.34 -0.11
N PRO A 47 1.66 -17.14 -0.59
CA PRO A 47 0.50 -16.45 -0.07
C PRO A 47 -0.73 -17.29 -0.38
N ASP A 48 -1.44 -17.72 0.66
CA ASP A 48 -2.77 -18.31 0.47
C ASP A 48 -3.62 -17.32 -0.33
N LYS A 49 -4.39 -17.85 -1.29
CA LYS A 49 -5.39 -17.05 -1.99
C LYS A 49 -6.43 -16.62 -0.97
N SER A 50 -6.21 -15.47 -0.33
CA SER A 50 -7.13 -14.94 0.66
C SER A 50 -8.44 -14.66 -0.06
N GLN A 51 -9.45 -15.49 0.20
CA GLN A 51 -10.81 -15.19 -0.22
C GLN A 51 -11.19 -13.84 0.40
N PRO A 52 -11.88 -12.96 -0.34
CA PRO A 52 -12.34 -11.69 0.20
C PRO A 52 -13.35 -11.96 1.33
N GLN A 53 -12.86 -12.08 2.57
CA GLN A 53 -13.71 -12.36 3.72
C GLN A 53 -14.43 -11.09 4.14
N VAL A 54 -15.75 -11.12 4.07
CA VAL A 54 -16.62 -10.09 4.63
C VAL A 54 -16.57 -10.21 6.15
N ARG A 55 -16.20 -9.12 6.83
CA ARG A 55 -16.14 -9.11 8.30
C ARG A 55 -17.53 -9.35 8.90
N PRO A 56 -17.67 -10.20 9.94
CA PRO A 56 -18.95 -10.42 10.59
C PRO A 56 -19.48 -9.11 11.19
N PRO A 57 -20.80 -8.88 11.18
CA PRO A 57 -21.40 -7.71 11.81
C PRO A 57 -21.14 -7.75 13.32
N PRO A 58 -20.86 -6.59 13.97
CA PRO A 58 -20.67 -6.54 15.41
C PRO A 58 -21.98 -6.88 16.14
N GLU A 59 -21.88 -7.69 17.20
CA GLU A 59 -23.04 -8.16 17.97
C GLU A 59 -23.73 -7.04 18.76
N ILE A 60 -22.97 -6.06 19.26
CA ILE A 60 -23.48 -4.97 20.09
C ILE A 60 -23.03 -3.64 19.52
N VAL A 61 -24.00 -2.77 19.23
CA VAL A 61 -23.78 -1.38 18.81
C VAL A 61 -24.08 -0.48 19.99
N THR A 62 -23.03 0.06 20.63
CA THR A 62 -23.14 0.82 21.89
C THR A 62 -23.65 2.26 21.71
N ASN A 63 -23.65 2.77 20.47
CA ASN A 63 -24.04 4.14 20.13
C ASN A 63 -25.45 4.24 19.50
N ALA A 64 -26.33 3.28 19.79
CA ALA A 64 -27.71 3.31 19.30
C ALA A 64 -28.47 4.52 19.87
N ARG A 65 -28.84 5.46 18.98
CA ARG A 65 -29.70 6.59 19.33
C ARG A 65 -31.17 6.13 19.34
N GLY A 66 -31.99 6.68 20.25
CA GLY A 66 -33.38 6.25 20.42
C GLY A 66 -34.22 6.30 19.12
N SER A 67 -35.23 5.43 19.00
CA SER A 67 -35.98 5.18 17.77
C SER A 67 -36.74 6.39 17.20
N SER A 68 -37.06 7.38 18.05
CA SER A 68 -37.72 8.64 17.66
C SER A 68 -36.75 9.82 17.56
N ALA A 69 -35.45 9.59 17.75
CA ALA A 69 -34.46 10.66 17.71
C ALA A 69 -34.21 11.10 16.26
N GLY A 70 -34.11 12.41 16.04
CA GLY A 70 -33.84 12.97 14.70
C GLY A 70 -32.45 12.61 14.16
N ALA A 71 -32.31 12.66 12.83
CA ALA A 71 -31.05 12.41 12.14
C ALA A 71 -29.98 13.43 12.52
N GLY A 72 -28.85 12.96 13.04
CA GLY A 72 -27.66 13.78 13.29
C GLY A 72 -26.82 13.98 12.03
N SER A 73 -25.88 14.93 12.06
CA SER A 73 -24.97 15.19 10.94
C SER A 73 -24.09 13.98 10.55
N GLY A 74 -23.82 13.07 11.49
CA GLY A 74 -23.06 11.84 11.25
C GLY A 74 -23.87 10.69 10.68
N GLU A 75 -25.21 10.75 10.71
CA GLU A 75 -26.07 9.63 10.34
C GLU A 75 -25.90 9.24 8.86
N PHE A 76 -25.67 10.24 8.00
CA PHE A 76 -25.37 10.01 6.59
C PHE A 76 -24.10 9.16 6.40
N HIS A 77 -23.06 9.38 7.21
CA HIS A 77 -21.83 8.61 7.11
C HIS A 77 -21.98 7.19 7.67
N VAL A 78 -22.79 7.02 8.72
CA VAL A 78 -23.16 5.70 9.24
C VAL A 78 -23.87 4.88 8.15
N TYR A 79 -24.89 5.45 7.52
CA TYR A 79 -25.60 4.82 6.40
C TYR A 79 -24.67 4.51 5.22
N LYS A 80 -23.80 5.45 4.81
CA LYS A 80 -22.85 5.23 3.72
C LYS A 80 -21.91 4.05 4.01
N ALA A 81 -21.44 3.94 5.25
CA ALA A 81 -20.56 2.84 5.66
C ALA A 81 -21.32 1.51 5.75
N SER A 82 -22.52 1.47 6.34
CA SER A 82 -23.33 0.25 6.42
C SER A 82 -23.75 -0.25 5.04
N ARG A 83 -24.18 0.65 4.16
CA ARG A 83 -24.58 0.31 2.78
C ARG A 83 -23.43 -0.30 1.99
N ARG A 84 -22.21 0.25 2.13
CA ARG A 84 -21.02 -0.30 1.48
C ARG A 84 -20.72 -1.72 1.98
N ARG A 85 -20.77 -1.94 3.30
CA ARG A 85 -20.55 -3.27 3.91
C ARG A 85 -21.57 -4.29 3.43
N GLU A 86 -22.85 -3.92 3.39
CA GLU A 86 -23.91 -4.84 2.92
C GLU A 86 -23.80 -5.14 1.42
N PHE A 87 -23.43 -4.16 0.59
CA PHE A 87 -23.21 -4.40 -0.83
C PHE A 87 -22.04 -5.35 -1.08
N GLU A 88 -20.92 -5.16 -0.38
CA GLU A 88 -19.79 -6.08 -0.42
C GLU A 88 -20.20 -7.49 0.06
N ARG A 89 -21.02 -7.59 1.11
CA ARG A 89 -21.56 -8.86 1.61
C ARG A 89 -22.43 -9.59 0.58
N LEU A 90 -23.37 -8.87 -0.03
CA LEU A 90 -24.26 -9.43 -1.04
C LEU A 90 -23.49 -9.86 -2.28
N LYS A 91 -22.51 -9.05 -2.71
CA LYS A 91 -21.65 -9.36 -3.84
C LYS A 91 -20.84 -10.64 -3.62
N VAL A 92 -20.22 -10.80 -2.45
CA VAL A 92 -19.48 -12.04 -2.11
C VAL A 92 -20.42 -13.24 -2.08
N MET A 93 -21.63 -13.09 -1.52
CA MET A 93 -22.64 -14.16 -1.49
C MET A 93 -23.20 -14.53 -2.88
N GLU A 94 -23.15 -13.63 -3.86
CA GLU A 94 -23.57 -13.89 -5.26
C GLU A 94 -22.42 -14.48 -6.10
N GLU A 95 -21.17 -14.17 -5.75
CA GLU A 95 -19.96 -14.69 -6.41
C GLU A 95 -19.55 -16.09 -5.91
N GLU A 96 -20.01 -16.50 -4.72
CA GLU A 96 -19.95 -17.89 -4.19
C GLU A 96 -20.95 -18.83 -4.88
#